data_AF-A0A6P1HNX5-F1
#
_entry.id   AF-A0A6P1HNX5-F1
#
_cell.length_a   1.000
_cell.length_b   1.000
_cell.length_c   1.000
_cell.angle_alpha   90.00
_cell.angle_beta   90.00
_cell.angle_gamma   90.00
#
_symmetry.space_group_name_H-M   'P 1'
#
loop_
_entity.id
_entity.type
_entity.pdbx_description
1 polymer ?
#
loop_
_entity_poly.entity_id
_entity_poly.type
_entity_poly.pdbx_seq_one_letter_code
_entity_poly.pdbx_strand_id
1 'polypeptide(L)'
;MNKKSLLLYGLIVVLIIIGWYAYQKNTDDTYTGMSIIPEQHKDIPLFKGLKPRQHDYVISGKVHKQIYDYYVEELEKHGWTPRYKQLEENYFVTKWQKENFKGELQVSAQYNKFEEETEVIFDKIPLYKSTPWIEDLPKSICIYENLNQEGCLEIGEKSKVEEVKTLINKAIDWEKDEIPYREKTSVIDFGDTKIKVHYGNNKEIYLESNKGIKIMKPEREFFELTNLSK
;
A
#
# COMPACT_ATOMS: atom_id res chain seq x y z
N MET A 1 57.08 -10.22 10.66
CA MET A 1 56.17 -9.06 10.50
C MET A 1 56.35 -8.14 11.70
N ASN A 2 56.78 -6.89 11.48
CA ASN A 2 57.06 -5.95 12.58
C ASN A 2 55.75 -5.60 13.33
N LYS A 3 55.76 -5.59 14.67
CA LYS A 3 54.59 -5.22 15.50
C LYS A 3 53.95 -3.89 15.07
N LYS A 4 54.77 -2.94 14.56
CA LYS A 4 54.31 -1.67 13.98
C LYS A 4 53.50 -1.84 12.69
N SER A 5 53.87 -2.78 11.82
CA SER A 5 53.11 -3.09 10.59
C SER A 5 51.76 -3.74 10.90
N LEU A 6 51.70 -4.61 11.93
CA LEU A 6 50.46 -5.28 12.33
C LEU A 6 49.44 -4.31 12.94
N LEU A 7 49.91 -3.33 13.74
CA LEU A 7 49.09 -2.23 14.25
C LEU A 7 48.56 -1.33 13.12
N LEU A 8 49.39 -1.06 12.11
CA LEU A 8 49.00 -0.22 10.96
C LEU A 8 47.89 -0.91 10.12
N TYR A 9 48.03 -2.20 9.85
CA TYR A 9 46.99 -2.97 9.15
C TYR A 9 45.69 -3.06 9.95
N GLY A 10 45.77 -3.25 11.27
CA GLY A 10 44.59 -3.22 12.14
C GLY A 10 43.85 -1.88 12.07
N LEU A 11 44.57 -0.77 12.07
CA LEU A 11 43.99 0.58 11.98
C LEU A 11 43.34 0.84 10.61
N ILE A 12 43.94 0.39 9.51
CA ILE A 12 43.37 0.49 8.16
C ILE A 12 42.05 -0.30 8.08
N VAL A 13 42.00 -1.52 8.62
CA VAL A 13 40.77 -2.34 8.61
C VAL A 13 39.66 -1.67 9.42
N VAL A 14 39.98 -1.09 10.59
CA VAL A 14 38.99 -0.35 11.39
C VAL A 14 38.46 0.88 10.64
N LEU A 15 39.31 1.64 9.95
CA LEU A 15 38.87 2.78 9.13
C LEU A 15 37.97 2.35 7.96
N ILE A 16 38.25 1.20 7.33
CA ILE A 16 37.39 0.64 6.27
C ILE A 16 36.01 0.28 6.83
N ILE A 17 35.95 -0.39 7.99
CA ILE A 17 34.68 -0.78 8.61
C ILE A 17 33.87 0.45 9.03
N ILE A 18 34.52 1.45 9.66
CA ILE A 18 33.85 2.69 10.07
C ILE A 18 33.37 3.47 8.84
N GLY A 19 34.19 3.56 7.79
CA GLY A 19 33.81 4.20 6.53
C GLY A 19 32.63 3.51 5.84
N TRP A 20 32.62 2.18 5.85
CA TRP A 20 31.51 1.39 5.33
C TRP A 20 30.21 1.63 6.12
N TYR A 21 30.29 1.61 7.46
CA TYR A 21 29.14 1.84 8.33
C TYR A 21 28.58 3.27 8.18
N ALA A 22 29.47 4.27 8.13
CA ALA A 22 29.06 5.66 7.92
C ALA A 22 28.42 5.87 6.53
N TYR A 23 28.95 5.21 5.50
CA TYR A 23 28.38 5.23 4.16
C TYR A 23 26.97 4.62 4.13
N GLN A 24 26.80 3.41 4.69
CA GLN A 24 25.49 2.76 4.78
C GLN A 24 24.47 3.61 5.53
N LYS A 25 24.86 4.15 6.69
CA LYS A 25 23.97 5.01 7.47
C LYS A 25 23.52 6.24 6.69
N ASN A 26 24.45 6.91 6.01
CA ASN A 26 24.11 8.11 5.23
C ASN A 26 23.21 7.78 4.04
N THR A 27 23.40 6.62 3.39
CA THR A 27 22.48 6.15 2.35
C THR A 27 21.10 5.82 2.92
N ASP A 28 21.03 5.16 4.07
CA ASP A 28 19.75 4.81 4.71
C ASP A 28 18.96 6.08 5.10
N ASP A 29 19.64 7.07 5.69
CA ASP A 29 19.05 8.35 6.06
C ASP A 29 18.57 9.13 4.81
N THR A 30 19.30 9.05 3.68
CA THR A 30 18.96 9.72 2.41
C THR A 30 17.67 9.19 1.80
N TYR A 31 17.35 7.90 1.97
CA TYR A 31 16.14 7.30 1.38
C TYR A 31 15.02 7.07 2.41
N THR A 32 15.14 7.66 3.61
CA THR A 32 14.18 7.47 4.69
C THR A 32 12.81 8.07 4.34
N GLY A 33 11.88 7.21 3.94
CA GLY A 33 10.50 7.57 3.59
C GLY A 33 10.15 7.33 2.12
N MET A 34 11.11 6.87 1.31
CA MET A 34 10.82 6.40 -0.05
C MET A 34 10.32 4.97 -0.05
N SER A 35 9.22 4.70 -0.78
CA SER A 35 8.72 3.34 -0.96
C SER A 35 9.39 2.61 -2.13
N ILE A 36 10.01 3.36 -3.06
CA ILE A 36 10.85 2.86 -4.16
C ILE A 36 12.11 3.70 -4.29
N ILE A 37 13.26 3.03 -4.39
CA ILE A 37 14.57 3.64 -4.64
C ILE A 37 15.05 3.12 -6.00
N PRO A 38 14.90 3.87 -7.11
CA PRO A 38 15.24 3.40 -8.46
C PRO A 38 16.60 2.71 -8.57
N GLU A 39 17.62 3.22 -7.87
CA GLU A 39 18.98 2.67 -7.85
C GLU A 39 19.07 1.23 -7.32
N GLN A 40 18.08 0.78 -6.53
CA GLN A 40 17.98 -0.59 -6.01
C GLN A 40 17.21 -1.52 -6.96
N HIS A 41 16.66 -1.01 -8.07
CA HIS A 41 15.85 -1.73 -9.03
C HIS A 41 16.51 -1.74 -10.42
N LYS A 42 16.73 -2.92 -10.99
CA LYS A 42 17.32 -3.05 -12.34
C LYS A 42 16.40 -2.59 -13.47
N ASP A 43 15.11 -2.48 -13.17
CA ASP A 43 14.03 -2.25 -14.10
C ASP A 43 13.29 -0.92 -13.88
N ILE A 44 13.76 -0.09 -12.95
CA ILE A 44 13.25 1.27 -12.72
C ILE A 44 14.43 2.21 -12.95
N PRO A 45 14.62 2.74 -14.17
CA PRO A 45 15.79 3.53 -14.47
C PRO A 45 15.67 4.95 -13.88
N LEU A 46 16.78 5.53 -13.42
CA LEU A 46 16.80 6.86 -12.85
C LEU A 46 17.09 7.92 -13.92
N PHE A 47 16.20 8.91 -14.06
CA PHE A 47 16.44 10.04 -14.96
C PHE A 47 17.73 10.77 -14.59
N LYS A 48 18.59 11.02 -15.59
CA LYS A 48 19.91 11.61 -15.36
C LYS A 48 19.81 13.00 -14.74
N GLY A 49 20.49 13.19 -13.61
CA GLY A 49 20.56 14.47 -12.91
C GLY A 49 19.59 14.61 -11.74
N LEU A 50 18.67 13.66 -11.57
CA LEU A 50 17.91 13.53 -10.32
C LEU A 50 18.85 13.23 -9.16
N LYS A 51 18.70 13.98 -8.08
CA LYS A 51 19.44 13.79 -6.82
C LYS A 51 18.47 13.43 -5.71
N PRO A 52 18.73 12.36 -4.94
CA PRO A 52 17.84 11.99 -3.86
C PRO A 52 17.89 13.00 -2.71
N ARG A 53 16.74 13.22 -2.09
CA ARG A 53 16.55 13.80 -0.74
C ARG A 53 15.72 12.82 0.07
N GLN A 54 15.50 13.10 1.35
CA GLN A 54 14.83 12.18 2.28
C GLN A 54 13.52 11.54 1.74
N HIS A 55 12.69 12.27 0.99
CA HIS A 55 11.37 11.81 0.54
C HIS A 55 11.14 11.82 -0.98
N ASP A 56 12.06 12.39 -1.76
CA ASP A 56 11.90 12.60 -3.20
C ASP A 56 13.26 12.66 -3.91
N TYR A 57 13.21 12.87 -5.23
CA TYR A 57 14.34 13.23 -6.06
C TYR A 57 14.13 14.62 -6.62
N VAL A 58 15.19 15.41 -6.72
CA VAL A 58 15.13 16.75 -7.29
C VAL A 58 16.10 16.98 -8.42
N ILE A 59 15.72 17.87 -9.32
CA ILE A 59 16.55 18.40 -10.38
C ILE A 59 16.18 19.86 -10.64
N SER A 60 17.17 20.72 -10.83
CA SER A 60 16.95 22.14 -11.09
C SER A 60 16.20 22.38 -12.40
N GLY A 61 15.30 23.35 -12.39
CA GLY A 61 14.51 23.81 -13.53
C GLY A 61 13.18 23.08 -13.72
N LYS A 62 12.35 23.64 -14.61
CA LYS A 62 11.04 23.11 -15.01
C LYS A 62 11.21 22.02 -16.07
N VAL A 63 11.59 20.81 -15.65
CA VAL A 63 11.92 19.68 -16.53
C VAL A 63 10.96 18.50 -16.45
N HIS A 64 9.89 18.59 -15.65
CA HIS A 64 8.88 17.52 -15.47
C HIS A 64 8.40 16.87 -16.79
N LYS A 65 8.23 17.64 -17.88
CA LYS A 65 7.84 17.06 -19.18
C LYS A 65 8.91 16.12 -19.78
N GLN A 66 10.19 16.48 -19.68
CA GLN A 66 11.28 15.63 -20.17
C GLN A 66 11.38 14.34 -19.36
N ILE A 67 11.14 14.45 -18.04
CA ILE A 67 11.10 13.31 -17.14
C ILE A 67 9.90 12.40 -17.47
N TYR A 68 8.73 12.98 -17.77
CA TYR A 68 7.56 12.23 -18.23
C TYR A 68 7.87 11.44 -19.50
N ASP A 69 8.41 12.10 -20.53
CA ASP A 69 8.73 11.46 -21.81
C ASP A 69 9.72 10.29 -21.61
N TYR A 70 10.75 10.50 -20.79
CA TYR A 70 11.72 9.47 -20.42
C TYR A 70 11.07 8.25 -19.76
N TYR A 71 10.23 8.45 -18.75
CA TYR A 71 9.61 7.34 -18.04
C TYR A 71 8.58 6.59 -18.88
N VAL A 72 7.88 7.30 -19.78
CA VAL A 72 6.97 6.66 -20.73
C VAL A 72 7.71 5.69 -21.65
N GLU A 73 8.88 6.09 -22.15
CA GLU A 73 9.67 5.28 -23.06
C GLU A 73 10.43 4.16 -22.34
N GLU A 74 11.18 4.50 -21.29
CA GLU A 74 12.11 3.56 -20.66
C GLU A 74 11.37 2.48 -19.86
N LEU A 75 10.28 2.80 -19.15
CA LEU A 75 9.56 1.78 -18.39
C LEU A 75 8.95 0.73 -19.31
N GLU A 76 8.42 1.12 -20.47
CA GLU A 76 7.91 0.16 -21.47
C GLU A 76 9.03 -0.77 -21.98
N LYS A 77 10.23 -0.23 -22.26
CA LYS A 77 11.41 -1.05 -22.65
C LYS A 77 11.80 -2.04 -21.55
N HIS A 78 11.61 -1.67 -20.28
CA HIS A 78 11.89 -2.53 -19.12
C HIS A 78 10.73 -3.46 -18.75
N GLY A 79 9.72 -3.61 -19.61
CA GLY A 79 8.62 -4.57 -19.47
C GLY A 79 7.52 -4.11 -18.52
N TRP A 80 7.42 -2.81 -18.25
CA TRP A 80 6.30 -2.24 -17.53
C TRP A 80 5.14 -1.93 -18.47
N THR A 81 3.93 -2.25 -18.04
CA THR A 81 2.70 -1.93 -18.76
C THR A 81 2.05 -0.69 -18.15
N PRO A 82 1.73 0.35 -18.94
CA PRO A 82 1.08 1.53 -18.39
C PRO A 82 -0.36 1.24 -17.98
N ARG A 83 -0.76 1.75 -16.82
CA ARG A 83 -2.13 1.69 -16.28
C ARG A 83 -2.79 3.08 -16.27
N TYR A 84 -1.98 4.11 -16.06
CA TYR A 84 -2.43 5.49 -16.03
C TYR A 84 -1.31 6.43 -16.48
N LYS A 85 -1.65 7.45 -17.25
CA LYS A 85 -0.73 8.53 -17.66
C LYS A 85 -1.51 9.85 -17.64
N GLN A 86 -0.99 10.84 -16.91
CA GLN A 86 -1.48 12.20 -16.91
C GLN A 86 -0.29 13.15 -16.93
N LEU A 87 -0.35 14.15 -17.81
CA LEU A 87 0.63 15.22 -17.92
C LEU A 87 -0.15 16.54 -17.94
N GLU A 88 0.26 17.46 -17.08
CA GLU A 88 -0.25 18.82 -17.01
C GLU A 88 0.90 19.83 -17.10
N GLU A 89 0.57 21.13 -17.07
CA GLU A 89 1.55 22.21 -17.32
C GLU A 89 2.72 22.25 -16.32
N ASN A 90 2.51 21.75 -15.10
CA ASN A 90 3.49 21.81 -14.01
C ASN A 90 3.68 20.48 -13.27
N TYR A 91 3.00 19.42 -13.67
CA TYR A 91 3.13 18.12 -13.02
C TYR A 91 2.78 16.97 -13.95
N PHE A 92 3.20 15.77 -13.59
CA PHE A 92 2.69 14.53 -14.19
C PHE A 92 2.50 13.46 -13.13
N VAL A 93 1.65 12.49 -13.44
CA VAL A 93 1.52 11.24 -12.69
C VAL A 93 1.38 10.10 -13.69
N THR A 94 2.17 9.05 -13.50
CA THR A 94 2.07 7.81 -14.27
C THR A 94 1.99 6.62 -13.33
N LYS A 95 1.24 5.58 -13.71
CA LYS A 95 1.15 4.30 -12.97
C LYS A 95 1.45 3.15 -13.89
N TRP A 96 2.21 2.19 -13.39
CA TRP A 96 2.82 1.12 -14.16
C TRP A 96 2.67 -0.21 -13.42
N GLN A 97 2.40 -1.27 -14.16
CA GLN A 97 2.29 -2.62 -13.62
C GLN A 97 3.31 -3.54 -14.29
N LYS A 98 3.81 -4.52 -13.53
CA LYS A 98 4.72 -5.57 -14.04
C LYS A 98 4.42 -6.89 -13.33
N GLU A 99 4.46 -8.00 -14.06
CA GLU A 99 3.99 -9.33 -13.62
C GLU A 99 4.58 -9.78 -12.28
N ASN A 100 5.86 -9.52 -12.06
CA ASN A 100 6.58 -9.92 -10.83
C ASN A 100 6.77 -8.79 -9.82
N PHE A 101 6.10 -7.65 -10.03
CA PHE A 101 6.12 -6.54 -9.10
C PHE A 101 4.84 -6.55 -8.27
N LYS A 102 4.96 -6.74 -6.95
CA LYS A 102 3.81 -6.80 -6.03
C LYS A 102 3.18 -5.43 -5.80
N GLY A 103 2.48 -4.87 -6.79
CA GLY A 103 1.85 -3.54 -6.73
C GLY A 103 1.86 -2.85 -8.09
N GLU A 104 1.68 -1.53 -8.07
CA GLU A 104 1.94 -0.62 -9.18
C GLU A 104 3.09 0.31 -8.79
N LEU A 105 3.95 0.62 -9.75
CA LEU A 105 4.89 1.73 -9.64
C LEU A 105 4.16 3.00 -10.06
N GLN A 106 4.08 3.98 -9.17
CA GLN A 106 3.70 5.34 -9.49
C GLN A 106 4.96 6.19 -9.62
N VAL A 107 5.07 6.93 -10.72
CA VAL A 107 6.05 8.01 -10.86
C VAL A 107 5.29 9.31 -11.01
N SER A 108 5.51 10.24 -10.09
CA SER A 108 4.95 11.58 -10.15
C SER A 108 6.05 12.62 -10.12
N ALA A 109 5.84 13.74 -10.78
CA ALA A 109 6.70 14.90 -10.64
C ALA A 109 5.91 16.18 -10.61
N GLN A 110 6.41 17.18 -9.90
CA GLN A 110 5.86 18.53 -9.83
C GLN A 110 6.97 19.57 -9.90
N TYR A 111 6.70 20.68 -10.58
CA TYR A 111 7.61 21.83 -10.58
C TYR A 111 7.32 22.74 -9.39
N ASN A 112 8.30 22.87 -8.49
CA ASN A 112 8.26 23.81 -7.38
C ASN A 112 8.89 25.14 -7.83
N LYS A 113 8.03 26.14 -8.05
CA LYS A 113 8.45 27.48 -8.50
C LYS A 113 9.25 28.28 -7.46
N PHE A 114 9.17 27.93 -6.17
CA PHE A 114 9.87 28.67 -5.11
C PHE A 114 11.34 28.25 -5.02
N GLU A 115 11.60 26.96 -5.15
CA GLU A 115 12.94 26.36 -5.14
C GLU A 115 13.54 26.24 -6.56
N GLU A 116 12.76 26.59 -7.59
CA GLU A 116 13.12 26.49 -9.01
C GLU A 116 13.60 25.08 -9.41
N GLU A 117 12.95 24.05 -8.86
CA GLU A 117 13.29 22.64 -9.08
C GLU A 117 12.07 21.80 -9.43
N THR A 118 12.30 20.69 -10.11
CA THR A 118 11.31 19.63 -10.30
C THR A 118 11.55 18.54 -9.26
N GLU A 119 10.53 18.27 -8.45
CA GLU A 119 10.49 17.20 -7.46
C GLU A 119 9.86 15.96 -8.11
N VAL A 120 10.44 14.78 -7.88
CA VAL A 120 10.01 13.49 -8.45
C VAL A 120 9.90 12.46 -7.35
N ILE A 121 8.78 11.75 -7.30
CA ILE A 121 8.49 10.72 -6.31
C ILE A 121 8.25 9.39 -7.03
N PHE A 122 8.85 8.33 -6.47
CA PHE A 122 8.63 6.96 -6.87
C PHE A 122 7.89 6.24 -5.75
N ASP A 123 6.66 5.85 -6.05
CA ASP A 123 5.80 5.20 -5.07
C ASP A 123 5.39 3.79 -5.49
N LYS A 124 5.34 2.90 -4.49
CA LYS A 124 4.72 1.60 -4.63
C LYS A 124 3.29 1.66 -4.15
N ILE A 125 2.34 1.59 -5.08
CA ILE A 125 0.92 1.46 -4.76
C ILE A 125 0.59 -0.03 -4.62
N PRO A 126 0.15 -0.51 -3.44
CA PRO A 126 -0.31 -1.89 -3.30
C PRO A 126 -1.55 -2.13 -4.17
N LEU A 127 -1.57 -3.26 -4.88
CA LEU A 127 -2.75 -3.74 -5.59
C LEU A 127 -3.63 -4.51 -4.60
N TYR A 128 -4.65 -3.85 -4.09
CA TYR A 128 -5.64 -4.50 -3.26
C TYR A 128 -6.58 -5.33 -4.12
N LYS A 129 -6.74 -6.61 -3.77
CA LYS A 129 -7.76 -7.48 -4.37
C LYS A 129 -9.02 -7.44 -3.51
N SER A 130 -10.18 -7.55 -4.14
CA SER A 130 -11.46 -7.71 -3.44
C SER A 130 -12.21 -8.87 -4.08
N THR A 131 -11.99 -10.08 -3.55
CA THR A 131 -12.65 -11.28 -4.06
C THR A 131 -14.10 -11.36 -3.54
N PRO A 132 -15.12 -11.57 -4.37
CA PRO A 132 -16.50 -11.72 -3.89
C PRO A 132 -16.64 -12.92 -2.95
N TRP A 133 -17.25 -12.74 -1.80
CA TRP A 133 -17.57 -13.82 -0.86
C TRP A 133 -19.03 -14.26 -0.94
N ILE A 134 -19.93 -13.33 -1.22
CA ILE A 134 -21.37 -13.58 -1.27
C ILE A 134 -21.80 -13.44 -2.73
N GLU A 135 -22.22 -14.53 -3.36
CA GLU A 135 -22.62 -14.54 -4.78
C GLU A 135 -24.13 -14.36 -4.93
N ASP A 136 -24.91 -15.15 -4.20
CA ASP A 136 -26.37 -15.04 -4.18
C ASP A 136 -26.86 -13.98 -3.19
N LEU A 137 -28.11 -13.53 -3.37
CA LEU A 137 -28.74 -12.60 -2.44
C LEU A 137 -29.83 -13.35 -1.66
N PRO A 138 -29.60 -13.67 -0.36
CA PRO A 138 -30.62 -14.36 0.43
C PRO A 138 -31.82 -13.43 0.69
N LYS A 139 -32.96 -14.02 1.06
CA LYS A 139 -34.17 -13.27 1.39
C LYS A 139 -34.01 -12.43 2.67
N SER A 140 -33.25 -12.94 3.63
CA SER A 140 -32.89 -12.26 4.85
C SER A 140 -31.52 -12.71 5.33
N ILE A 141 -30.91 -11.93 6.22
CA ILE A 141 -29.66 -12.25 6.91
C ILE A 141 -29.87 -12.13 8.42
N CYS A 142 -29.10 -12.91 9.18
CA CYS A 142 -29.11 -12.89 10.64
C CYS A 142 -27.84 -12.21 11.16
N ILE A 143 -27.97 -11.27 12.09
CA ILE A 143 -26.84 -10.60 12.74
C ILE A 143 -26.82 -10.91 14.23
N TYR A 144 -25.71 -11.47 14.70
CA TYR A 144 -25.46 -11.78 16.10
C TYR A 144 -24.45 -10.77 16.64
N GLU A 145 -24.80 -10.04 17.70
CA GLU A 145 -23.92 -9.01 18.28
C GLU A 145 -22.66 -9.65 18.89
N ASN A 146 -22.76 -10.88 19.37
CA ASN A 146 -21.65 -11.67 19.88
C ASN A 146 -21.78 -13.17 19.54
N LEU A 147 -20.70 -13.92 19.73
CA LEU A 147 -20.61 -15.35 19.36
C LEU A 147 -21.56 -16.28 20.11
N ASN A 148 -22.09 -15.85 21.27
CA ASN A 148 -22.87 -16.69 22.17
C ASN A 148 -24.35 -16.30 22.23
N GLN A 149 -24.80 -15.39 21.36
CA GLN A 149 -26.16 -14.88 21.37
C GLN A 149 -27.14 -15.93 20.79
N GLU A 150 -28.18 -16.29 21.53
CA GLU A 150 -29.16 -17.30 21.08
C GLU A 150 -30.09 -16.79 19.96
N GLY A 151 -30.45 -15.50 19.97
CA GLY A 151 -31.29 -14.85 18.95
C GLY A 151 -30.48 -13.95 18.01
N CYS A 152 -30.93 -13.78 16.78
CA CYS A 152 -30.30 -12.85 15.82
C CYS A 152 -31.20 -11.63 15.58
N LEU A 153 -30.61 -10.52 15.14
CA LEU A 153 -31.34 -9.47 14.45
C LEU A 153 -31.50 -9.88 12.98
N GLU A 154 -32.73 -10.15 12.57
CA GLU A 154 -33.03 -10.49 11.18
C GLU A 154 -33.23 -9.23 10.34
N ILE A 155 -32.54 -9.16 9.19
CA ILE A 155 -32.72 -8.11 8.18
C ILE A 155 -33.27 -8.78 6.93
N GLY A 156 -34.53 -8.51 6.60
CA GLY A 156 -35.21 -9.01 5.39
C GLY A 156 -35.46 -7.96 4.30
N GLU A 157 -35.07 -6.70 4.53
CA GLU A 157 -35.24 -5.64 3.53
C GLU A 157 -34.20 -5.81 2.41
N LYS A 158 -34.66 -6.12 1.19
CA LYS A 158 -33.78 -6.49 0.07
C LYS A 158 -32.66 -5.48 -0.19
N SER A 159 -32.97 -4.18 -0.18
CA SER A 159 -32.00 -3.08 -0.37
C SER A 159 -30.87 -3.14 0.67
N LYS A 160 -31.21 -3.32 1.94
CA LYS A 160 -30.23 -3.42 3.03
C LYS A 160 -29.37 -4.68 2.91
N VAL A 161 -29.98 -5.82 2.59
CA VAL A 161 -29.23 -7.08 2.41
C VAL A 161 -28.24 -6.94 1.25
N GLU A 162 -28.65 -6.30 0.15
CA GLU A 162 -27.81 -6.06 -1.03
C GLU A 162 -26.66 -5.09 -0.73
N GLU A 163 -26.92 -4.07 0.10
CA GLU A 163 -25.90 -3.10 0.50
C GLU A 163 -24.86 -3.70 1.44
N VAL A 164 -25.27 -4.46 2.46
CA VAL A 164 -24.33 -5.19 3.34
C VAL A 164 -23.48 -6.16 2.54
N LYS A 165 -24.09 -6.91 1.61
CA LYS A 165 -23.37 -7.78 0.66
C LYS A 165 -22.33 -6.99 -0.15
N THR A 166 -22.73 -5.83 -0.66
CA THR A 166 -21.85 -4.97 -1.49
C THR A 166 -20.64 -4.49 -0.69
N LEU A 167 -20.85 -4.03 0.55
CA LEU A 167 -19.77 -3.58 1.44
C LEU A 167 -18.78 -4.72 1.73
N ILE A 168 -19.29 -5.90 2.08
CA ILE A 168 -18.46 -7.08 2.35
C ILE A 168 -17.66 -7.51 1.11
N ASN A 169 -18.29 -7.56 -0.06
CA ASN A 169 -17.61 -7.97 -1.29
C ASN A 169 -16.58 -6.94 -1.77
N LYS A 170 -16.81 -5.64 -1.49
CA LYS A 170 -15.85 -4.56 -1.79
C LYS A 170 -14.65 -4.56 -0.83
N ALA A 171 -14.79 -5.10 0.38
CA ALA A 171 -13.72 -5.17 1.34
C ALA A 171 -12.49 -5.89 0.77
N ILE A 172 -11.31 -5.41 1.16
CA ILE A 172 -10.01 -5.79 0.60
C ILE A 172 -9.59 -7.13 1.19
N ASP A 173 -9.14 -8.06 0.35
CA ASP A 173 -8.55 -9.33 0.78
C ASP A 173 -7.28 -9.06 1.61
N TRP A 174 -7.25 -9.60 2.82
CA TRP A 174 -6.13 -9.46 3.75
C TRP A 174 -5.22 -10.68 3.64
N GLU A 175 -3.99 -10.47 3.17
CA GLU A 175 -3.04 -11.57 2.90
C GLU A 175 -2.37 -12.15 4.14
N LYS A 176 -2.57 -11.58 5.35
CA LYS A 176 -1.98 -12.14 6.57
C LYS A 176 -2.96 -13.08 7.26
N ASP A 177 -2.43 -14.15 7.82
CA ASP A 177 -3.23 -15.16 8.52
C ASP A 177 -3.75 -14.67 9.89
N GLU A 178 -3.16 -13.61 10.43
CA GLU A 178 -3.51 -13.07 11.74
C GLU A 178 -4.34 -11.78 11.64
N ILE A 179 -5.46 -11.78 12.36
CA ILE A 179 -6.31 -10.61 12.58
C ILE A 179 -5.75 -9.84 13.79
N PRO A 180 -5.37 -8.57 13.63
CA PRO A 180 -5.01 -7.72 14.77
C PRO A 180 -6.13 -7.65 15.79
N TYR A 181 -5.79 -7.62 17.08
CA TYR A 181 -6.78 -7.59 18.15
C TYR A 181 -7.85 -6.50 17.95
N ARG A 182 -9.10 -6.88 18.23
CA ARG A 182 -10.30 -6.06 18.21
C ARG A 182 -11.16 -6.37 19.43
N GLU A 183 -11.88 -5.37 19.90
CA GLU A 183 -12.61 -5.41 21.17
C GLU A 183 -13.91 -6.21 21.06
N LYS A 184 -14.57 -6.12 19.91
CA LYS A 184 -15.85 -6.76 19.64
C LYS A 184 -15.73 -7.74 18.48
N THR A 185 -16.48 -8.83 18.58
CA THR A 185 -16.63 -9.82 17.51
C THR A 185 -18.11 -10.18 17.39
N SER A 186 -18.68 -9.90 16.22
CA SER A 186 -20.07 -10.22 15.85
C SER A 186 -20.09 -11.22 14.72
N VAL A 187 -21.26 -11.74 14.37
CA VAL A 187 -21.42 -12.68 13.24
C VAL A 187 -22.56 -12.22 12.35
N ILE A 188 -22.31 -12.16 11.04
CA ILE A 188 -23.35 -12.00 10.02
C ILE A 188 -23.49 -13.33 9.29
N ASP A 189 -24.71 -13.88 9.31
CA ASP A 189 -25.08 -15.14 8.69
C ASP A 189 -25.92 -14.88 7.45
N PHE A 190 -25.34 -15.18 6.28
CA PHE A 190 -26.00 -15.13 4.97
C PHE A 190 -26.67 -16.46 4.59
N GLY A 191 -26.78 -17.42 5.52
CA GLY A 191 -27.27 -18.77 5.28
C GLY A 191 -26.12 -19.69 4.85
N ASP A 192 -25.62 -19.50 3.64
CA ASP A 192 -24.55 -20.33 3.07
C ASP A 192 -23.15 -19.85 3.48
N THR A 193 -23.04 -18.63 4.01
CA THR A 193 -21.75 -18.04 4.42
C THR A 193 -21.92 -17.30 5.74
N LYS A 194 -21.12 -17.71 6.73
CA LYS A 194 -20.99 -17.02 8.02
C LYS A 194 -19.74 -16.18 8.04
N ILE A 195 -19.89 -14.94 8.45
CA ILE A 195 -18.82 -13.94 8.47
C ILE A 195 -18.70 -13.41 9.88
N LYS A 196 -17.57 -13.67 10.54
CA LYS A 196 -17.25 -12.97 11.78
C LYS A 196 -16.77 -11.57 11.45
N VAL A 197 -17.20 -10.61 12.25
CA VAL A 197 -16.87 -9.18 12.10
C VAL A 197 -16.13 -8.75 13.35
N HIS A 198 -14.84 -8.43 13.21
CA HIS A 198 -13.97 -7.97 14.30
C HIS A 198 -13.76 -6.47 14.20
N TYR A 199 -14.13 -5.72 15.23
CA TYR A 199 -14.15 -4.25 15.20
C TYR A 199 -14.01 -3.61 16.60
N GLY A 200 -13.83 -2.28 16.65
CA GLY A 200 -13.74 -1.49 17.89
C GLY A 200 -12.95 -0.19 17.70
N ASN A 201 -13.22 0.81 18.55
CA ASN A 201 -12.51 2.11 18.62
C ASN A 201 -12.30 2.84 17.27
N ASN A 202 -13.28 2.82 16.38
CA ASN A 202 -13.18 3.43 15.03
C ASN A 202 -11.92 2.98 14.24
N LYS A 203 -11.41 1.77 14.51
CA LYS A 203 -10.33 1.14 13.73
C LYS A 203 -10.91 0.36 12.55
N GLU A 204 -10.04 -0.15 11.68
CA GLU A 204 -10.44 -1.01 10.56
C GLU A 204 -11.23 -2.23 11.05
N ILE A 205 -12.24 -2.62 10.27
CA ILE A 205 -13.06 -3.81 10.47
C ILE A 205 -12.37 -4.97 9.75
N TYR A 206 -12.22 -6.09 10.44
CA TYR A 206 -11.80 -7.35 9.82
C TYR A 206 -12.99 -8.28 9.69
N LEU A 207 -13.14 -8.88 8.52
CA LEU A 207 -14.14 -9.89 8.23
C LEU A 207 -13.42 -11.24 8.10
N GLU A 208 -13.89 -12.27 8.80
CA GLU A 208 -13.33 -13.62 8.75
C GLU A 208 -14.40 -14.59 8.28
N SER A 209 -14.08 -15.40 7.29
CA SER A 209 -14.91 -16.51 6.82
C SER A 209 -14.05 -17.71 6.45
N ASN A 210 -14.69 -18.83 6.07
CA ASN A 210 -13.98 -19.97 5.49
C ASN A 210 -13.28 -19.65 4.14
N LYS A 211 -13.59 -18.50 3.51
CA LYS A 211 -12.94 -18.03 2.28
C LYS A 211 -11.69 -17.17 2.54
N GLY A 212 -11.39 -16.84 3.79
CA GLY A 212 -10.22 -16.05 4.19
C GLY A 212 -10.57 -14.85 5.06
N ILE A 213 -9.69 -13.85 5.05
CA ILE A 213 -9.83 -12.61 5.82
C ILE A 213 -9.96 -11.43 4.86
N LYS A 214 -10.84 -10.48 5.19
CA LYS A 214 -10.94 -9.18 4.53
C LYS A 214 -10.78 -8.04 5.53
N ILE A 215 -10.38 -6.87 5.03
CA ILE A 215 -10.29 -5.62 5.79
C ILE A 215 -11.08 -4.52 5.08
N MET A 216 -11.80 -3.73 5.87
CA MET A 216 -12.45 -2.51 5.39
C MET A 216 -12.34 -1.38 6.40
N LYS A 217 -12.55 -0.15 5.92
CA LYS A 217 -12.66 1.01 6.80
C LYS A 217 -13.91 0.87 7.69
N PRO A 218 -13.92 1.50 8.88
CA PRO A 218 -15.10 1.55 9.75
C PRO A 218 -16.15 2.51 9.20
N GLU A 219 -16.73 2.14 8.06
CA GLU A 219 -17.74 2.93 7.38
C GLU A 219 -19.00 3.01 8.24
N ARG A 220 -19.51 4.25 8.42
CA ARG A 220 -20.69 4.48 9.28
C ARG A 220 -21.90 3.69 8.80
N GLU A 221 -22.08 3.67 7.48
CA GLU A 221 -23.16 2.95 6.79
C GLU A 221 -23.17 1.47 7.14
N PHE A 222 -22.00 0.81 7.21
CA PHE A 222 -21.92 -0.59 7.61
C PHE A 222 -22.56 -0.82 8.99
N PHE A 223 -22.19 -0.02 9.98
CA PHE A 223 -22.76 -0.13 11.34
C PHE A 223 -24.24 0.23 11.40
N GLU A 224 -24.69 1.22 10.63
CA GLU A 224 -26.11 1.63 10.55
C GLU A 224 -26.97 0.52 9.95
N LEU A 225 -26.49 -0.16 8.90
CA LEU A 225 -27.18 -1.27 8.25
C LEU A 225 -27.19 -2.53 9.12
N THR A 226 -26.08 -2.85 9.78
CA THR A 226 -25.94 -4.07 10.59
C THR A 226 -26.44 -3.90 12.02
N ASN A 227 -26.76 -2.68 12.43
CA ASN A 227 -27.11 -2.30 13.80
C ASN A 227 -26.07 -2.74 14.84
N LEU A 228 -24.79 -2.81 14.44
CA LEU A 228 -23.69 -3.17 15.33
C LEU A 228 -23.22 -1.92 16.08
N SER A 229 -23.05 -2.04 17.40
CA SER A 229 -22.64 -0.93 18.25
C SER A 229 -21.15 -0.63 18.04
N LYS A 230 -20.78 0.57 17.58
CA LYS A 230 -19.38 0.98 17.36
C LYS A 230 -18.44 0.71 18.54
#